data_AF-A0A085LTC7-F1
#
_entry.id   AF-A0A085LTC7-F1
#
_cell.length_a   1.000
_cell.length_b   1.000
_cell.length_c   1.000
_cell.angle_alpha   90.00
_cell.angle_beta   90.00
_cell.angle_gamma   90.00
#
_symmetry.space_group_name_H-M   'P 1'
#
loop_
_entity.id
_entity.type
_entity.pdbx_description
1 polymer ?
#
loop_
_entity_poly.entity_id
_entity_poly.type
_entity_poly.pdbx_seq_one_letter_code
_entity_poly.pdbx_strand_id
1 'polypeptide(L)'
;MRLWACKPREIFWSGKSQALYKRLFEDLVDVAEEYGFRLNPQVIMTDLQLAAINATKREFQDVVNKVCFFHPAQYIWRKIQSSGLESHYSADERFSLKLRHLSALACLPAGEIPVAFDELKLHMTEQASVVTEWFESTYVHGRIRRRSRAGAARSSPLFPHGCGLCTSPCTRGIRALRTA
;
A
#
# COMPACT_ATOMS: atom_id res chain seq x y z
N MET A 1 -23.88 -9.76 3.32
CA MET A 1 -23.23 -8.64 2.61
C MET A 1 -23.48 -7.33 3.35
N ARG A 2 -22.82 -7.10 4.50
CA ARG A 2 -22.90 -5.87 5.34
C ARG A 2 -21.93 -6.02 6.53
N LEU A 3 -20.63 -6.09 6.28
CA LEU A 3 -19.60 -6.05 7.33
C LEU A 3 -18.36 -5.30 6.83
N TRP A 4 -18.55 -4.03 6.46
CA TRP A 4 -17.47 -3.06 6.21
C TRP A 4 -17.73 -1.77 7.00
N ALA A 5 -18.23 -1.90 8.23
CA ALA A 5 -18.49 -0.78 9.13
C ALA A 5 -17.69 -0.92 10.43
N CYS A 6 -16.39 -1.20 10.31
CA CYS A 6 -15.46 -0.55 11.21
C CYS A 6 -14.94 0.63 10.38
N LYS A 7 -15.61 1.79 10.45
CA LYS A 7 -14.99 3.03 9.95
C LYS A 7 -13.91 3.36 10.96
N PRO A 8 -12.60 3.23 10.66
CA PRO A 8 -11.64 4.06 11.35
C PRO A 8 -12.12 5.50 11.12
N ARG A 9 -11.89 6.41 12.07
CA ARG A 9 -12.01 7.83 11.75
C ARG A 9 -10.92 8.12 10.72
N GLU A 10 -11.26 8.00 9.45
CA GLU A 10 -10.39 8.31 8.33
C GLU A 10 -10.25 9.84 8.29
N ILE A 11 -9.11 10.35 8.75
CA ILE A 11 -8.77 11.75 8.53
C ILE A 11 -8.31 11.85 7.08
N PHE A 12 -9.20 12.37 6.22
CA PHE A 12 -8.93 12.55 4.80
C PHE A 12 -8.10 13.83 4.60
N TRP A 13 -6.81 13.67 4.30
CA TRP A 13 -5.91 14.78 3.99
C TRP A 13 -5.86 15.02 2.48
N SER A 14 -5.93 16.29 2.06
CA SER A 14 -5.86 16.70 0.65
C SER A 14 -4.44 16.65 0.07
N GLY A 15 -3.41 16.50 0.91
CA GLY A 15 -2.00 16.44 0.51
C GLY A 15 -1.27 15.21 1.04
N LYS A 16 -0.25 14.75 0.30
CA LYS A 16 0.55 13.54 0.57
C LYS A 16 2.01 13.85 0.88
N SER A 17 2.32 15.07 1.33
CA SER A 17 3.69 15.49 1.58
C SER A 17 4.16 15.09 2.98
N GLN A 18 5.45 14.80 3.12
CA GLN A 18 6.04 14.45 4.41
C GLN A 18 5.87 15.60 5.43
N ALA A 19 5.93 16.85 4.98
CA ALA A 19 5.75 18.02 5.83
C ALA A 19 4.33 18.09 6.43
N LEU A 20 3.30 17.67 5.69
CA LEU A 20 1.93 17.62 6.21
C LEU A 20 1.78 16.54 7.28
N TYR A 21 2.33 15.35 7.03
CA TYR A 21 2.32 14.29 8.04
C TYR A 21 3.12 14.66 9.29
N LYS A 22 4.23 15.37 9.13
CA LYS A 22 4.99 15.90 10.26
C LYS A 22 4.14 16.80 11.14
N ARG A 23 3.53 17.83 10.53
CA ARG A 23 2.64 18.77 11.23
C ARG A 23 1.51 18.06 11.95
N LEU A 24 0.88 17.08 11.30
CA LEU A 24 -0.16 16.27 11.94
C LEU A 24 0.34 15.58 13.23
N PHE A 25 1.52 14.98 13.18
CA PHE A 25 2.07 14.30 14.35
C PHE A 25 2.48 15.29 15.44
N GLU A 26 3.01 16.46 15.07
CA GLU A 26 3.28 17.58 15.99
C GLU A 26 1.97 18.04 16.67
N ASP A 27 0.92 18.35 15.89
CA ASP A 27 -0.39 18.76 16.41
C ASP A 27 -0.98 17.71 17.37
N LEU A 28 -0.81 16.41 17.07
CA LEU A 28 -1.27 15.33 17.95
C LEU A 28 -0.49 15.27 19.27
N VAL A 29 0.82 15.54 19.23
CA VAL A 29 1.65 15.61 20.43
C VAL A 29 1.23 16.81 21.28
N ASP A 30 1.08 17.99 20.67
CA ASP A 30 0.67 19.22 21.36
C ASP A 30 -0.69 19.04 22.06
N VAL A 31 -1.68 18.49 21.35
CA VAL A 31 -2.99 18.18 21.93
C VAL A 31 -2.86 17.18 23.06
N ALA A 32 -2.08 16.11 22.91
CA ALA A 32 -1.92 15.13 23.99
C ALA A 32 -1.32 15.77 25.25
N GLU A 33 -0.30 16.62 25.09
CA GLU A 33 0.34 17.33 26.19
C GLU A 33 -0.60 18.32 26.89
N GLU A 34 -1.47 19.01 26.15
CA GLU A 34 -2.53 19.87 26.72
C GLU A 34 -3.44 19.10 27.69
N TYR A 35 -3.75 17.85 27.39
CA TYR A 35 -4.53 16.96 28.26
C TYR A 35 -3.69 16.16 29.26
N GLY A 36 -2.39 16.44 29.38
CA GLY A 36 -1.47 15.78 30.33
C GLY A 36 -1.04 14.37 29.91
N PHE A 37 -1.13 14.03 28.63
CA PHE A 37 -0.69 12.74 28.08
C PHE A 37 0.61 12.90 27.30
N ARG A 38 1.50 11.93 27.43
CA ARG A 38 2.70 11.81 26.58
C ARG A 38 2.52 10.69 25.58
N LEU A 39 2.54 11.01 24.29
CA LEU A 39 2.49 9.99 23.23
C LEU A 39 3.84 9.29 23.13
N ASN A 40 3.87 7.98 23.42
CA ASN A 40 5.02 7.11 23.18
C ASN A 40 4.58 5.80 22.51
N PRO A 41 4.11 5.87 21.25
CA PRO A 41 3.58 4.71 20.57
C PRO A 41 4.70 3.73 20.20
N GLN A 42 4.56 2.48 20.61
CA GLN A 42 5.47 1.40 20.20
C GLN A 42 5.23 0.96 18.76
N VAL A 43 3.98 1.11 18.28
CA VAL A 43 3.55 0.72 16.94
C VAL A 43 2.64 1.79 16.37
N ILE A 44 2.92 2.23 15.15
CA ILE A 44 2.03 3.09 14.37
C ILE A 44 1.69 2.37 13.08
N MET A 45 0.43 2.43 12.65
CA MET A 45 0.00 1.88 11.37
C MET A 45 -0.32 3.00 10.38
N THR A 46 0.43 3.12 9.29
CA THR A 46 0.18 4.10 8.22
C THR A 46 -0.21 3.43 6.92
N ASP A 47 -0.73 4.18 5.96
CA ASP A 47 -0.80 3.71 4.58
C ASP A 47 0.61 3.57 3.97
N LEU A 48 0.71 2.98 2.77
CA LEU A 48 1.98 2.77 2.07
C LEU A 48 2.70 4.06 1.61
N GLN A 49 2.28 5.23 2.08
CA GLN A 49 2.91 6.48 1.70
C GLN A 49 4.24 6.66 2.43
N LEU A 50 5.33 6.69 1.67
CA LEU A 50 6.67 6.95 2.20
C LEU A 50 6.73 8.23 3.04
N ALA A 51 5.99 9.26 2.63
CA ALA A 51 5.87 10.50 3.36
C ALA A 51 5.34 10.30 4.79
N ALA A 52 4.32 9.46 4.98
CA ALA A 52 3.75 9.14 6.28
C ALA A 52 4.71 8.29 7.12
N ILE A 53 5.33 7.28 6.51
CA ILE A 53 6.31 6.40 7.16
C ILE A 53 7.50 7.22 7.66
N ASN A 54 8.05 8.10 6.83
CA ASN A 54 9.19 8.95 7.17
C ASN A 54 8.85 9.99 8.24
N ALA A 55 7.67 10.59 8.18
CA ALA A 55 7.22 11.52 9.23
C ALA A 55 7.09 10.79 10.58
N THR A 56 6.49 9.59 10.58
CA THR A 56 6.32 8.77 11.79
C THR A 56 7.67 8.52 12.49
N LYS A 57 8.70 8.11 11.72
CA LYS A 57 10.04 7.83 12.25
C LYS A 57 10.78 9.06 12.74
N ARG A 58 10.42 10.26 12.26
CA ARG A 58 11.03 11.51 12.70
C ARG A 58 10.43 12.00 14.00
N GLU A 59 9.11 11.84 14.17
CA GLU A 59 8.41 12.34 15.35
C GLU A 59 8.46 11.38 16.54
N PHE A 60 8.48 10.06 16.29
CA PHE A 60 8.51 9.06 17.36
C PHE A 60 9.78 8.20 17.28
N GLN A 61 10.56 8.20 18.37
CA GLN A 61 11.74 7.33 18.51
C GLN A 61 11.31 5.87 18.71
N ASP A 62 12.12 4.94 18.20
CA ASP A 62 11.94 3.48 18.34
C ASP A 62 10.57 2.91 17.91
N VAL A 63 9.77 3.70 17.17
CA VAL A 63 8.45 3.28 16.71
C VAL A 63 8.54 2.24 15.59
N VAL A 64 7.78 1.15 15.74
CA VAL A 64 7.58 0.20 14.64
C VAL A 64 6.45 0.70 13.75
N ASN A 65 6.78 1.20 12.57
CA ASN A 65 5.77 1.52 11.57
C ASN A 65 5.29 0.23 10.87
N LYS A 66 4.00 -0.06 10.97
CA LYS A 66 3.31 -1.12 10.23
C LYS A 66 2.55 -0.52 9.07
N VAL A 67 2.57 -1.24 7.95
CA VAL A 67 1.84 -0.82 6.77
C VAL A 67 0.42 -1.40 6.79
N CYS A 68 -0.56 -0.53 6.55
CA CYS A 68 -1.95 -0.94 6.35
C CYS A 68 -2.14 -1.54 4.95
N PHE A 69 -2.24 -2.87 4.90
CA PHE A 69 -2.52 -3.66 3.68
C PHE A 69 -3.88 -3.37 3.03
N PHE A 70 -4.79 -2.72 3.78
CA PHE A 70 -6.15 -2.50 3.32
C PHE A 70 -6.22 -1.58 2.10
N HIS A 71 -5.44 -0.50 2.08
CA HIS A 71 -5.49 0.46 0.97
C HIS A 71 -4.99 -0.14 -0.35
N PRO A 72 -3.82 -0.81 -0.41
CA PRO A 72 -3.37 -1.50 -1.63
C PRO A 72 -4.40 -2.49 -2.17
N ALA A 73 -4.98 -3.31 -1.27
CA ALA A 73 -6.01 -4.27 -1.64
C ALA A 73 -7.26 -3.58 -2.22
N GLN A 74 -7.69 -2.44 -1.66
CA GLN A 74 -8.81 -1.67 -2.19
C GLN A 74 -8.52 -1.10 -3.59
N TYR A 75 -7.31 -0.57 -3.83
CA TYR A 75 -6.96 -0.04 -5.16
C TYR A 75 -6.93 -1.14 -6.21
N ILE A 76 -6.35 -2.31 -5.88
CA ILE A 76 -6.37 -3.48 -6.76
C ILE A 76 -7.80 -3.95 -7.01
N TRP A 77 -8.64 -4.01 -5.99
CA TRP A 77 -10.06 -4.37 -6.13
C TRP A 77 -10.80 -3.42 -7.08
N ARG A 78 -10.66 -2.11 -6.91
CA ARG A 78 -11.26 -1.12 -7.83
C ARG A 78 -10.73 -1.30 -9.26
N LYS A 79 -9.45 -1.64 -9.43
CA LYS A 79 -8.90 -1.94 -10.75
C LYS A 79 -9.49 -3.21 -11.36
N ILE A 80 -9.68 -4.27 -10.58
CA ILE A 80 -10.35 -5.51 -11.02
C ILE A 80 -11.77 -5.21 -11.50
N GLN A 81 -12.56 -4.47 -10.70
CA GLN A 81 -13.93 -4.10 -11.04
C GLN A 81 -14.02 -3.25 -12.30
N SER A 82 -13.23 -2.18 -12.39
CA SER A 82 -13.19 -1.30 -13.58
C SER A 82 -12.65 -1.99 -14.84
N SER A 83 -12.01 -3.15 -14.70
CA SER A 83 -11.56 -3.97 -15.83
C SER A 83 -12.57 -5.07 -16.20
N GLY A 84 -13.75 -5.10 -15.56
CA GLY A 84 -14.79 -6.10 -15.82
C GLY A 84 -14.46 -7.51 -15.30
N LEU A 85 -13.46 -7.63 -14.42
CA LEU A 85 -12.95 -8.93 -13.96
C LEU A 85 -13.61 -9.42 -12.66
N GLU A 86 -14.58 -8.68 -12.11
CA GLU A 86 -15.25 -8.99 -10.84
C GLU A 86 -15.85 -10.40 -10.83
N SER A 87 -16.68 -10.74 -11.82
CA SER A 87 -17.33 -12.05 -11.88
C SER A 87 -16.33 -13.21 -11.97
N HIS A 88 -15.25 -13.02 -12.74
CA HIS A 88 -14.21 -14.04 -12.89
C HIS A 88 -13.38 -14.18 -11.60
N TYR A 89 -13.04 -13.07 -10.96
CA TYR A 89 -12.38 -13.05 -9.67
C TYR A 89 -13.18 -13.79 -8.59
N SER A 90 -14.51 -13.60 -8.56
CA SER A 90 -15.38 -14.28 -7.60
C SER A 90 -15.58 -15.77 -7.92
N ALA A 91 -15.52 -16.16 -9.19
CA ALA A 91 -15.77 -17.53 -9.63
C ALA A 91 -14.53 -18.44 -9.58
N ASP A 92 -13.32 -17.89 -9.79
CA ASP A 92 -12.08 -18.66 -9.83
C ASP A 92 -11.13 -18.25 -8.69
N GLU A 93 -11.01 -19.12 -7.68
CA GLU A 93 -10.12 -18.90 -6.53
C GLU A 93 -8.64 -18.83 -6.92
N ARG A 94 -8.20 -19.59 -7.95
CA ARG A 94 -6.80 -19.56 -8.39
C ARG A 94 -6.48 -18.23 -9.06
N PHE A 95 -7.40 -17.71 -9.87
CA PHE A 95 -7.29 -16.38 -10.45
C PHE A 95 -7.27 -15.28 -9.37
N SER A 96 -8.18 -15.38 -8.40
CA SER A 96 -8.26 -14.41 -7.30
C SER A 96 -7.02 -14.42 -6.40
N LEU A 97 -6.47 -15.61 -6.12
CA LEU A 97 -5.25 -15.76 -5.32
C LEU A 97 -4.04 -15.09 -6.00
N LYS A 98 -3.85 -15.29 -7.31
CA LYS A 98 -2.77 -14.65 -8.06
C LYS A 98 -2.85 -13.13 -7.98
N LEU A 99 -4.04 -12.55 -8.16
CA LEU A 99 -4.23 -11.10 -8.04
C LEU A 99 -4.05 -10.58 -6.60
N ARG A 100 -4.39 -11.37 -5.58
CA ARG A 100 -4.11 -11.03 -4.18
C ARG A 100 -2.60 -11.01 -3.87
N HIS A 101 -1.79 -11.82 -4.55
CA HIS A 101 -0.33 -11.77 -4.39
C HIS A 101 0.27 -10.41 -4.79
N LEU A 102 -0.35 -9.66 -5.72
CA LEU A 102 0.08 -8.29 -6.03
C LEU A 102 0.06 -7.40 -4.79
N SER A 103 -0.95 -7.54 -3.94
CA SER A 103 -1.03 -6.79 -2.68
C SER A 103 0.06 -7.24 -1.70
N ALA A 104 0.38 -8.54 -1.68
CA ALA A 104 1.37 -9.13 -0.78
C ALA A 104 2.80 -8.65 -1.05
N LEU A 105 3.09 -8.15 -2.26
CA LEU A 105 4.38 -7.52 -2.57
C LEU A 105 4.70 -6.33 -1.65
N ALA A 106 3.68 -5.67 -1.08
CA ALA A 106 3.86 -4.63 -0.08
C ALA A 106 4.52 -5.11 1.22
N CYS A 107 4.59 -6.42 1.43
CA CYS A 107 5.25 -7.03 2.58
C CYS A 107 6.75 -7.27 2.36
N LEU A 108 7.25 -7.09 1.14
CA LEU A 108 8.66 -7.31 0.83
C LEU A 108 9.49 -6.05 1.08
N PRO A 109 10.79 -6.19 1.40
CA PRO A 109 11.73 -5.10 1.30
C PRO A 109 11.67 -4.46 -0.09
N ALA A 110 11.69 -3.13 -0.14
CA ALA A 110 11.48 -2.42 -1.39
C ALA A 110 12.47 -2.75 -2.53
N GLY A 111 13.68 -3.21 -2.20
CA GLY A 111 14.66 -3.67 -3.19
C GLY A 111 14.31 -5.02 -3.83
N GLU A 112 13.50 -5.83 -3.15
CA GLU A 112 13.10 -7.18 -3.60
C GLU A 112 11.78 -7.16 -4.40
N ILE A 113 10.98 -6.10 -4.27
CA ILE A 113 9.68 -5.96 -4.93
C ILE A 113 9.77 -6.16 -6.46
N PRO A 114 10.73 -5.57 -7.20
CA PRO A 114 10.80 -5.76 -8.66
C PRO A 114 11.02 -7.22 -9.05
N VAL A 115 11.99 -7.90 -8.42
CA VAL A 115 12.32 -9.30 -8.72
C VAL A 115 11.15 -10.21 -8.39
N ALA A 116 10.54 -10.04 -7.21
CA ALA A 116 9.37 -10.83 -6.81
C ALA A 116 8.15 -10.56 -7.69
N PHE A 117 7.98 -9.33 -8.19
CA PHE A 117 6.94 -9.00 -9.14
C PHE A 117 7.16 -9.71 -10.48
N ASP A 118 8.38 -9.71 -11.00
CA ASP A 118 8.72 -10.36 -12.27
C ASP A 118 8.47 -11.87 -12.20
N GLU A 119 8.83 -12.54 -11.10
CA GLU A 119 8.51 -13.95 -10.86
C GLU A 119 7.01 -14.19 -10.80
N LEU A 120 6.27 -13.36 -10.06
CA LEU A 120 4.82 -13.47 -9.95
C LEU A 120 4.13 -13.30 -11.31
N LYS A 121 4.64 -12.39 -12.15
CA LYS A 121 4.10 -12.08 -13.47
C LYS A 121 4.18 -13.27 -14.43
N LEU A 122 5.20 -14.13 -14.33
CA LEU A 122 5.31 -15.36 -15.13
C LEU A 122 4.15 -16.33 -14.92
N HIS A 123 3.51 -16.27 -13.76
CA HIS A 123 2.39 -17.13 -13.40
C HIS A 123 1.03 -16.46 -13.60
N MET A 124 0.98 -15.19 -13.98
CA MET A 124 -0.27 -14.47 -14.27
C MET A 124 -0.88 -14.96 -15.58
N THR A 125 -2.21 -15.03 -15.63
CA THR A 125 -2.91 -15.40 -16.85
C THR A 125 -3.11 -14.17 -17.74
N GLU A 126 -3.30 -14.37 -19.05
CA GLU A 126 -3.55 -13.25 -19.97
C GLU A 126 -4.77 -12.42 -19.58
N GLN A 127 -5.80 -13.03 -18.98
CA GLN A 127 -6.98 -12.32 -18.49
C GLN A 127 -6.65 -11.32 -17.35
N ALA A 128 -5.55 -11.53 -16.62
CA ALA A 128 -5.07 -10.64 -15.56
C ALA A 128 -4.10 -9.56 -16.06
N SER A 129 -3.72 -9.56 -17.35
CA SER A 129 -2.72 -8.64 -17.94
C SER A 129 -3.03 -7.17 -17.62
N VAL A 130 -4.28 -6.74 -17.83
CA VAL A 130 -4.73 -5.36 -17.59
C VAL A 130 -4.52 -4.89 -16.15
N VAL A 131 -4.64 -5.78 -15.16
CA VAL A 131 -4.41 -5.46 -13.74
C VAL A 131 -2.92 -5.51 -13.44
N THR A 132 -2.22 -6.51 -13.97
CA THR A 132 -0.79 -6.75 -13.74
C THR A 132 0.08 -5.65 -14.33
N GLU A 133 -0.18 -5.23 -15.57
CA GLU A 133 0.52 -4.12 -16.24
C GLU A 133 0.22 -2.76 -15.59
N TRP A 134 -1.03 -2.56 -15.18
CA TRP A 134 -1.39 -1.37 -14.40
C TRP A 134 -0.61 -1.34 -13.08
N PHE A 135 -0.50 -2.49 -12.40
CA PHE A 135 0.22 -2.58 -11.15
C PHE A 135 1.72 -2.33 -11.35
N GLU A 136 2.34 -2.98 -12.34
CA GLU A 136 3.74 -2.78 -12.73
C GLU A 136 4.07 -1.30 -12.96
N SER A 137 3.27 -0.66 -13.81
CA SER A 137 3.48 0.74 -14.18
C SER A 137 3.15 1.73 -13.07
N THR A 138 2.31 1.37 -12.10
CA THR A 138 1.90 2.28 -11.03
C THR A 138 2.76 2.12 -9.77
N TYR A 139 3.12 0.88 -9.43
CA TYR A 139 3.73 0.55 -8.14
C TYR A 139 5.16 0.03 -8.25
N VAL A 140 5.56 -0.61 -9.35
CA VAL A 140 6.87 -1.30 -9.44
C VAL A 140 7.90 -0.46 -10.19
N HIS A 141 7.64 -0.13 -11.45
CA HIS A 141 8.62 0.58 -12.30
C HIS A 141 8.23 2.02 -12.63
N GLY A 142 7.00 2.43 -12.31
CA GLY A 142 6.50 3.76 -12.64
C GLY A 142 6.10 3.92 -14.12
N ARG A 143 5.23 4.91 -14.39
CA ARG A 143 4.68 5.17 -15.71
C ARG A 143 5.68 5.93 -16.55
N ILE A 144 5.86 5.52 -17.81
CA ILE A 144 6.65 6.28 -18.78
C ILE A 144 5.94 7.62 -19.02
N ARG A 145 6.62 8.73 -18.70
CA ARG A 145 6.11 10.10 -18.90
C ARG A 145 6.59 10.73 -20.19
N ARG A 146 7.82 10.44 -20.62
CA ARG A 146 8.39 10.91 -21.90
C ARG A 146 9.31 9.85 -22.48
N ARG A 147 9.21 9.62 -23.78
CA ARG A 147 10.20 8.83 -24.55
C ARG A 147 11.13 9.80 -25.26
N SER A 148 12.44 9.59 -25.14
CA SER A 148 13.47 10.28 -25.91
C SER A 148 14.36 9.26 -26.61
N ARG A 149 15.23 9.73 -27.52
CA ARG A 149 16.24 8.88 -28.17
C ARG A 149 17.26 8.26 -27.17
N ALA A 150 17.36 8.81 -25.96
CA ALA A 150 18.27 8.33 -24.91
C ALA A 150 17.59 7.38 -23.88
N GLY A 151 16.29 7.11 -24.04
CA GLY A 151 15.53 6.23 -23.15
C GLY A 151 14.17 6.80 -22.72
N ALA A 152 13.49 6.10 -21.80
CA ALA A 152 12.18 6.49 -21.29
C ALA A 152 12.30 7.09 -19.88
N ALA A 153 11.88 8.34 -19.71
CA ALA A 153 11.73 8.95 -18.38
C ALA A 153 10.45 8.40 -17.72
N ARG A 154 10.61 7.75 -16.55
CA ARG A 154 9.49 7.16 -15.78
C ARG A 154 9.15 8.02 -14.56
N SER A 155 7.89 7.99 -14.12
CA SER A 155 7.50 8.52 -12.82
C SER A 155 8.11 7.67 -11.71
N SER A 156 8.35 8.24 -10.53
CA SER A 156 8.69 7.42 -9.37
C SER A 156 7.56 6.42 -9.07
N PRO A 157 7.88 5.13 -8.85
CA PRO A 157 6.88 4.15 -8.44
C PRO A 157 6.32 4.48 -7.04
N LEU A 158 5.09 4.02 -6.78
CA LEU A 158 4.45 4.23 -5.49
C LEU A 158 5.00 3.32 -4.38
N PHE A 159 5.63 2.19 -4.70
CA PHE A 159 6.46 1.50 -3.71
C PHE A 159 7.75 2.28 -3.53
N PRO A 160 8.03 2.76 -2.31
CA PRO A 160 9.25 3.51 -2.08
C PRO A 160 10.45 2.58 -2.07
N HIS A 161 11.35 2.74 -3.05
CA HIS A 161 12.69 2.15 -3.00
C HIS A 161 13.37 2.56 -1.69
N GLY A 162 13.64 1.61 -0.79
CA GLY A 162 14.32 1.83 0.49
C GLY A 162 13.53 1.57 1.77
N CYS A 163 12.24 1.19 1.75
CA CYS A 163 11.54 0.75 2.96
C CYS A 163 11.65 -0.76 3.17
N GLY A 164 12.68 -1.19 3.89
CA GLY A 164 12.82 -2.56 4.44
C GLY A 164 12.02 -2.77 5.72
N LEU A 165 10.72 -2.41 5.76
CA LEU A 165 9.91 -2.49 6.98
C LEU A 165 8.54 -3.11 6.71
N CYS A 166 8.53 -4.43 6.54
CA CYS A 166 7.33 -5.23 6.73
C CYS A 166 7.71 -6.54 7.42
N THR A 167 8.13 -6.48 8.68
CA THR A 167 8.49 -7.69 9.45
C THR A 167 7.33 -8.31 10.25
N SER A 168 6.08 -7.87 10.07
CA SER A 168 4.94 -8.60 10.67
C SER A 168 3.66 -8.53 9.84
N PRO A 169 3.09 -9.66 9.40
CA PRO A 169 1.76 -9.70 8.80
C PRO A 169 0.70 -9.28 9.81
N CYS A 170 -0.14 -8.30 9.47
CA CYS A 170 -1.38 -8.05 10.21
C CYS A 170 -2.39 -9.16 9.85
N THR A 171 -2.35 -10.28 10.58
CA THR A 171 -3.19 -11.47 10.34
C THR A 171 -4.70 -11.20 10.43
N ARG A 172 -5.12 -10.08 11.04
CA ARG A 172 -6.54 -9.68 11.12
C ARG A 172 -7.13 -9.21 9.79
N GLY A 173 -6.31 -8.69 8.85
CA GLY A 173 -6.79 -8.26 7.53
C GLY A 173 -7.00 -9.41 6.54
N ILE A 174 -6.24 -10.50 6.67
CA ILE A 174 -6.27 -11.64 5.74
C ILE A 174 -7.57 -12.46 5.89
N ARG A 175 -8.14 -12.57 7.10
CA ARG A 175 -9.43 -13.27 7.29
C ARG A 175 -10.61 -12.54 6.62
N ALA A 176 -10.55 -11.21 6.50
CA ALA A 176 -11.61 -10.43 5.83
C ALA A 176 -11.63 -10.64 4.31
N LEU A 177 -10.53 -11.15 3.72
CA LEU A 177 -10.43 -11.48 2.29
C LEU A 177 -10.80 -12.95 1.98
N ARG A 178 -11.15 -13.76 3.01
CA ARG A 178 -11.59 -15.15 2.84
C ARG A 178 -13.10 -15.32 2.85
N THR A 179 -13.85 -14.29 3.21
CA THR A 179 -15.32 -14.32 3.33
C THR A 179 -16.01 -13.31 2.41
N ALA A 180 -15.34 -12.93 1.32
CA ALA A 180 -15.88 -12.07 0.27
C ALA A 180 -15.94 -12.85 -1.03
#